data_AF-A0A0Q5ZPK5-F1
#
_entry.id   AF-A0A0Q5ZPK5-F1
#
_cell.length_a   1.000
_cell.length_b   1.000
_cell.length_c   1.000
_cell.angle_alpha   90.00
_cell.angle_beta   90.00
_cell.angle_gamma   90.00
#
_symmetry.space_group_name_H-M   'P 1'
#
loop_
_entity.id
_entity.type
_entity.pdbx_description
1 polymer ?
#
loop_
_entity_poly.entity_id
_entity_poly.type
_entity_poly.pdbx_seq_one_letter_code
_entity_poly.pdbx_strand_id
1 'polypeptide(L)'
;MSAEAWEARITYLRQALAKIKDPTAPEPDPALLTVGPHGPFTGIWVAPAPNNGPVSVYFTVQNADRGPRWSPPVVFLMLDLLLAFGGGASVNDNGGGWAYVRPWSGNYRHTLGRLVANPRPGQVVKQCKRSDHHDQHPQNFRATGGEGYDPMALGAPRRDREDAIATALGYWDRNHHRRPDIRVTRAEYEAILRDCFRLVDAYYSEDPDADEA
;
A
#
# COMPACT_ATOMS: atom_id res chain seq x y z
N MET A 1 -12.45 -8.00 3.64
CA MET A 1 -11.69 -9.17 3.14
C MET A 1 -12.29 -10.47 3.66
N SER A 2 -12.52 -11.55 2.90
CA SER A 2 -12.99 -12.86 3.46
C SER A 2 -11.98 -13.49 4.44
N ALA A 3 -12.38 -14.44 5.31
CA ALA A 3 -11.41 -15.15 6.17
C ALA A 3 -10.35 -15.91 5.38
N GLU A 4 -10.73 -16.54 4.27
CA GLU A 4 -9.79 -17.20 3.36
C GLU A 4 -8.75 -16.22 2.79
N ALA A 5 -9.20 -15.06 2.31
CA ALA A 5 -8.31 -14.01 1.83
C ALA A 5 -7.37 -13.53 2.95
N TRP A 6 -7.90 -13.33 4.17
CA TRP A 6 -7.11 -12.95 5.34
C TRP A 6 -5.99 -13.96 5.61
N GLU A 7 -6.30 -15.25 5.74
CA GLU A 7 -5.29 -16.28 5.98
C GLU A 7 -4.24 -16.36 4.86
N ALA A 8 -4.63 -16.16 3.61
CA ALA A 8 -3.69 -16.09 2.50
C ALA A 8 -2.74 -14.89 2.62
N ARG A 9 -3.22 -13.70 3.02
CA ARG A 9 -2.38 -12.51 3.26
C ARG A 9 -1.45 -12.71 4.44
N ILE A 10 -1.93 -13.32 5.53
CA ILE A 10 -1.08 -13.63 6.69
C ILE A 10 -0.01 -14.67 6.33
N THR A 11 -0.35 -15.66 5.50
CA THR A 11 0.62 -16.64 4.98
C THR A 11 1.68 -15.95 4.12
N TYR A 12 1.27 -15.09 3.20
CA TYR A 12 2.19 -14.30 2.38
C TYR A 12 3.11 -13.41 3.25
N LEU A 13 2.54 -12.71 4.24
CA LEU A 13 3.29 -11.90 5.19
C LEU A 13 4.37 -12.71 5.91
N ARG A 14 4.02 -13.90 6.40
CA ARG A 14 4.97 -14.83 7.06
C ARG A 14 6.08 -15.27 6.12
N GLN A 15 5.76 -15.60 4.87
CA GLN A 15 6.76 -15.96 3.86
C GLN A 15 7.72 -14.79 3.59
N ALA A 16 7.20 -13.57 3.42
CA ALA A 16 8.01 -12.38 3.18
C ALA A 16 8.91 -12.04 4.38
N LEU A 17 8.39 -12.13 5.61
CA LEU A 17 9.19 -11.94 6.82
C LEU A 17 10.28 -13.01 6.97
N ALA A 18 9.98 -14.26 6.63
CA ALA A 18 10.96 -15.33 6.63
C ALA A 18 12.07 -15.07 5.61
N LYS A 19 11.72 -14.60 4.39
CA LYS A 19 12.68 -14.26 3.35
C LYS A 19 13.62 -13.12 3.72
N ILE A 20 13.10 -12.08 4.39
CA ILE A 20 13.94 -10.98 4.91
C ILE A 20 14.90 -11.48 5.99
N LYS A 21 14.46 -12.39 6.86
CA LYS A 21 15.30 -12.95 7.93
C LYS A 21 16.33 -13.95 7.42
N ASP A 22 15.97 -14.73 6.41
CA ASP A 22 16.78 -15.76 5.80
C ASP A 22 16.66 -15.66 4.27
N PRO A 23 17.68 -15.09 3.59
CA PRO A 23 17.70 -14.96 2.14
C PRO A 23 17.60 -16.30 1.39
N THR A 24 17.87 -17.42 2.05
CA THR A 24 17.77 -18.78 1.46
C THR A 24 16.36 -19.36 1.55
N ALA A 25 15.47 -18.74 2.32
CA ALA A 25 14.07 -19.14 2.38
C ALA A 25 13.41 -19.02 0.99
N PRO A 26 12.38 -19.83 0.71
CA PRO A 26 11.61 -19.74 -0.53
C PRO A 26 11.06 -18.33 -0.78
N GLU A 27 10.95 -17.96 -2.06
CA GLU A 27 10.30 -16.70 -2.43
C GLU A 27 8.82 -16.69 -1.99
N PRO A 28 8.31 -15.57 -1.44
CA PRO A 28 6.89 -15.44 -1.10
C PRO A 28 6.01 -15.59 -2.33
N ASP A 29 4.95 -16.38 -2.25
CA ASP A 29 4.06 -16.69 -3.37
C ASP A 29 3.03 -15.56 -3.62
N PRO A 30 3.16 -14.74 -4.68
CA PRO A 30 2.25 -13.64 -4.93
C PRO A 30 0.81 -14.07 -5.23
N ALA A 31 0.58 -15.34 -5.63
CA ALA A 31 -0.76 -15.86 -5.88
C ALA A 31 -1.65 -15.85 -4.61
N LEU A 32 -1.05 -15.91 -3.42
CA LEU A 32 -1.77 -15.76 -2.15
C LEU A 32 -2.49 -14.40 -2.03
N LEU A 33 -2.01 -13.38 -2.76
CA LEU A 33 -2.61 -12.05 -2.78
C LEU A 33 -3.82 -11.95 -3.72
N THR A 34 -4.13 -12.99 -4.48
CA THR A 34 -5.32 -13.02 -5.36
C THR A 34 -6.45 -13.89 -4.81
N VAL A 35 -6.24 -14.54 -3.66
CA VAL A 35 -7.23 -15.45 -3.05
C VAL A 35 -8.38 -14.66 -2.45
N GLY A 36 -9.61 -15.01 -2.84
CA GLY A 36 -10.84 -14.49 -2.27
C GLY A 36 -11.17 -13.03 -2.62
N PRO A 37 -12.46 -12.64 -2.58
CA PRO A 37 -12.87 -11.26 -2.88
C PRO A 37 -12.49 -10.30 -1.75
N HIS A 38 -12.08 -9.08 -2.13
CA HIS A 38 -11.95 -7.97 -1.20
C HIS A 38 -12.61 -6.70 -1.73
N GLY A 39 -13.66 -6.26 -1.03
CA GLY A 39 -14.59 -5.19 -1.43
C GLY A 39 -14.04 -3.94 -2.11
N PRO A 40 -12.92 -3.32 -1.70
CA PRO A 40 -12.40 -2.13 -2.39
C PRO A 40 -11.86 -2.39 -3.80
N PHE A 41 -11.63 -3.66 -4.15
CA PHE A 41 -11.07 -4.08 -5.43
C PHE A 41 -12.07 -4.93 -6.21
N THR A 42 -12.26 -4.60 -7.49
CA THR A 42 -13.13 -5.34 -8.42
C THR A 42 -12.37 -6.42 -9.18
N GLY A 43 -11.04 -6.35 -9.19
CA GLY A 43 -10.16 -7.38 -9.76
C GLY A 43 -8.79 -7.30 -9.12
N ILE A 44 -8.18 -8.48 -8.89
CA ILE A 44 -6.81 -8.64 -8.38
C ILE A 44 -6.21 -9.83 -9.14
N TRP A 45 -5.03 -9.66 -9.72
CA TRP A 45 -4.31 -10.74 -10.38
C TRP A 45 -2.80 -10.51 -10.34
N VAL A 46 -2.03 -11.56 -10.61
CA VAL A 46 -0.57 -11.50 -10.70
C VAL A 46 -0.15 -11.57 -12.15
N ALA A 47 0.73 -10.67 -12.56
CA ALA A 47 1.39 -10.72 -13.86
C ALA A 47 2.76 -10.03 -13.77
N PRO A 48 3.69 -10.29 -14.70
CA PRO A 48 4.89 -9.46 -14.84
C PRO A 48 4.50 -7.99 -15.07
N ALA A 49 5.24 -7.06 -14.49
CA ALA A 49 5.13 -5.65 -14.83
C ALA A 49 5.38 -5.43 -16.34
N PRO A 50 4.92 -4.30 -16.94
CA PRO A 50 5.15 -4.03 -18.35
C PRO A 50 6.63 -4.19 -18.76
N ASN A 51 6.87 -4.57 -20.02
CA ASN A 51 8.21 -4.87 -20.54
C ASN A 51 8.90 -6.07 -19.87
N ASN A 52 8.14 -7.10 -19.49
CA ASN A 52 8.64 -8.30 -18.79
C ASN A 52 9.38 -7.98 -17.48
N GLY A 53 8.88 -6.98 -16.76
CA GLY A 53 9.44 -6.57 -15.47
C GLY A 53 9.14 -7.56 -14.34
N PRO A 54 9.50 -7.21 -13.08
CA PRO A 54 9.29 -8.09 -11.94
C PRO A 54 7.80 -8.42 -11.75
N VAL A 55 7.55 -9.57 -11.10
CA VAL A 55 6.19 -10.01 -10.76
C VAL A 55 5.50 -8.93 -9.94
N SER A 56 4.32 -8.52 -10.38
CA SER A 56 3.51 -7.46 -9.78
C SER A 56 2.10 -7.94 -9.52
N VAL A 57 1.46 -7.33 -8.52
CA VAL A 57 0.03 -7.48 -8.29
C VAL A 57 -0.70 -6.36 -8.98
N TYR A 58 -1.56 -6.72 -9.92
CA TYR A 58 -2.48 -5.81 -10.57
C TYR A 58 -3.80 -5.77 -9.80
N PHE A 59 -4.38 -4.57 -9.68
CA PHE A 59 -5.66 -4.38 -9.02
C PHE A 59 -6.49 -3.28 -9.67
N THR A 60 -7.80 -3.49 -9.70
CA THR A 60 -8.79 -2.51 -10.18
C THR A 60 -9.61 -2.03 -8.99
N VAL A 61 -9.65 -0.71 -8.77
CA VAL A 61 -10.54 -0.11 -7.77
C VAL A 61 -11.96 0.03 -8.33
N GLN A 62 -12.97 0.19 -7.48
CA GLN A 62 -14.38 0.24 -7.91
C GLN A 62 -14.71 1.32 -8.96
N ASN A 63 -13.88 2.37 -9.12
CA ASN A 63 -14.00 3.32 -10.23
C ASN A 63 -13.35 2.76 -11.50
N ALA A 64 -14.12 1.97 -12.26
CA ALA A 64 -13.67 1.21 -13.43
C ALA A 64 -13.02 2.05 -14.55
N ASP A 65 -13.36 3.34 -14.66
CA ASP A 65 -12.91 4.23 -15.74
C ASP A 65 -11.41 4.56 -15.70
N ARG A 66 -10.70 4.17 -14.64
CA ARG A 66 -9.30 4.57 -14.41
C ARG A 66 -8.27 3.51 -14.77
N GLY A 67 -8.69 2.37 -15.33
CA GLY A 67 -7.80 1.25 -15.67
C GLY A 67 -7.16 0.59 -14.44
N PRO A 68 -6.49 -0.55 -14.61
CA PRO A 68 -5.82 -1.23 -13.50
C PRO A 68 -4.60 -0.46 -13.00
N ARG A 69 -4.22 -0.69 -11.76
CA ARG A 69 -2.94 -0.28 -11.19
C ARG A 69 -2.12 -1.54 -10.95
N TRP A 70 -0.81 -1.42 -10.90
CA TRP A 70 0.04 -2.50 -10.42
C TRP A 70 1.03 -2.00 -9.38
N SER A 71 1.45 -2.90 -8.53
CA SER A 71 2.40 -2.63 -7.47
C SER A 71 3.18 -3.89 -7.13
N PRO A 72 4.35 -3.76 -6.50
CA PRO A 72 5.01 -4.92 -5.92
C PRO A 72 4.12 -5.65 -4.92
N PRO A 73 4.23 -6.98 -4.81
CA PRO A 73 3.42 -7.78 -3.90
C PRO A 73 3.36 -7.26 -2.45
N VAL A 74 4.48 -6.85 -1.86
CA VAL A 74 4.49 -6.33 -0.48
C VAL A 74 3.79 -4.97 -0.33
N VAL A 75 3.80 -4.13 -1.37
CA VAL A 75 3.06 -2.86 -1.39
C VAL A 75 1.56 -3.12 -1.47
N PHE A 76 1.15 -4.08 -2.30
CA PHE A 76 -0.24 -4.50 -2.36
C PHE A 76 -0.70 -5.11 -1.03
N LEU A 77 0.08 -6.02 -0.44
CA LEU A 77 -0.21 -6.62 0.87
C LEU A 77 -0.48 -5.54 1.93
N MET A 78 0.40 -4.54 2.02
CA MET A 78 0.25 -3.42 2.95
C MET A 78 -1.07 -2.67 2.70
N LEU A 79 -1.35 -2.29 1.45
CA LEU A 79 -2.59 -1.61 1.08
C LEU A 79 -3.84 -2.46 1.43
N ASP A 80 -3.79 -3.75 1.09
CA ASP A 80 -4.89 -4.68 1.24
C ASP A 80 -5.23 -4.93 2.72
N LEU A 81 -4.19 -5.08 3.55
CA LEU A 81 -4.35 -5.27 4.99
C LEU A 81 -4.81 -3.99 5.70
N LEU A 82 -4.37 -2.79 5.28
CA LEU A 82 -4.91 -1.53 5.81
C LEU A 82 -6.43 -1.42 5.62
N LEU A 83 -6.98 -2.06 4.57
CA LEU A 83 -8.40 -2.03 4.21
C LEU A 83 -9.17 -3.27 4.69
N ALA A 84 -8.55 -4.23 5.38
CA ALA A 84 -9.11 -5.55 5.67
C ALA A 84 -10.47 -5.51 6.39
N PHE A 85 -10.61 -4.57 7.34
CA PHE A 85 -11.81 -4.35 8.15
C PHE A 85 -12.70 -3.21 7.63
N GLY A 86 -12.55 -2.84 6.36
CA GLY A 86 -13.41 -1.90 5.67
C GLY A 86 -12.71 -0.61 5.23
N GLY A 87 -13.51 0.25 4.62
CA GLY A 87 -13.00 1.39 3.86
C GLY A 87 -13.25 1.23 2.37
N GLY A 88 -12.58 2.05 1.57
CA GLY A 88 -12.58 1.97 0.12
C GLY A 88 -11.19 2.28 -0.41
N ALA A 89 -10.91 1.95 -1.67
CA ALA A 89 -9.73 2.43 -2.37
C ALA A 89 -10.20 3.40 -3.47
N SER A 90 -9.52 4.52 -3.63
CA SER A 90 -9.82 5.45 -4.72
C SER A 90 -8.55 5.82 -5.46
N VAL A 91 -8.68 6.01 -6.77
CA VAL A 91 -7.64 6.63 -7.59
C VAL A 91 -8.09 8.06 -7.84
N ASN A 92 -7.21 9.03 -7.57
CA ASN A 92 -7.34 10.34 -8.18
C ASN A 92 -6.44 10.36 -9.41
N ASP A 93 -6.96 10.84 -10.53
CA ASP A 93 -6.22 11.08 -11.75
C ASP A 93 -6.86 12.30 -12.42
N ASN A 94 -6.19 13.44 -12.27
CA ASN A 94 -6.65 14.71 -12.80
C ASN A 94 -6.13 14.99 -14.22
N GLY A 95 -5.50 14.02 -14.90
CA GLY A 95 -4.90 14.22 -16.22
C GLY A 95 -3.70 15.18 -16.24
N GLY A 96 -3.33 15.77 -15.10
CA GLY A 96 -2.23 16.71 -14.93
C GLY A 96 -0.97 16.10 -14.31
N GLY A 97 -0.86 14.77 -14.32
CA GLY A 97 0.31 14.04 -13.79
C GLY A 97 0.29 13.79 -12.28
N TRP A 98 -0.85 14.00 -11.61
CA TRP A 98 -1.04 13.63 -10.20
C TRP A 98 -1.99 12.44 -10.11
N ALA A 99 -1.54 11.28 -10.57
CA ALA A 99 -2.26 10.04 -10.29
C ALA A 99 -1.77 9.44 -8.97
N TYR A 100 -2.69 9.09 -8.09
CA TYR A 100 -2.32 8.38 -6.87
C TYR A 100 -3.45 7.50 -6.37
N VAL A 101 -3.06 6.32 -5.86
CA VAL A 101 -3.93 5.44 -5.10
C VAL A 101 -4.07 6.00 -3.68
N ARG A 102 -5.30 6.02 -3.15
CA ARG A 102 -5.61 6.38 -1.77
C ARG A 102 -6.27 5.21 -1.04
N PRO A 103 -5.69 4.74 0.08
CA PRO A 103 -6.46 3.97 1.04
C PRO A 103 -7.46 4.90 1.71
N TRP A 104 -8.70 4.44 1.80
CA TRP A 104 -9.87 5.18 2.23
C TRP A 104 -10.23 6.36 1.30
N SER A 105 -11.53 6.60 1.15
CA SER A 105 -12.04 7.79 0.44
C SER A 105 -12.27 8.95 1.41
N GLY A 106 -12.48 10.16 0.88
CA GLY A 106 -12.82 11.33 1.68
C GLY A 106 -11.63 12.01 2.36
N ASN A 107 -11.86 12.54 3.57
CA ASN A 107 -10.95 13.48 4.24
C ASN A 107 -9.74 12.85 4.95
N TYR A 108 -9.55 11.53 4.88
CA TYR A 108 -8.38 10.87 5.47
C TYR A 108 -7.08 11.26 4.75
N ARG A 109 -7.14 11.59 3.45
CA ARG A 109 -6.02 12.16 2.66
C ARG A 109 -4.69 11.38 2.70
N HIS A 110 -4.70 10.09 3.04
CA HIS A 110 -3.56 9.21 2.84
C HIS A 110 -3.37 8.95 1.33
N THR A 111 -2.13 8.92 0.87
CA THR A 111 -1.77 8.48 -0.49
C THR A 111 -0.79 7.32 -0.39
N LEU A 112 -0.94 6.34 -1.27
CA LEU A 112 -0.08 5.15 -1.29
C LEU A 112 1.39 5.55 -1.44
N GLY A 113 1.69 6.51 -2.33
CA GLY A 113 3.03 7.07 -2.50
C GLY A 113 3.64 7.58 -1.19
N ARG A 114 2.87 8.31 -0.36
CA ARG A 114 3.35 8.79 0.94
C ARG A 114 3.60 7.65 1.92
N LEU A 115 2.74 6.63 1.91
CA LEU A 115 2.88 5.47 2.77
C LEU A 115 4.10 4.63 2.41
N VAL A 116 4.41 4.45 1.12
CA VAL A 116 5.58 3.67 0.71
C VAL A 116 6.88 4.45 0.84
N ALA A 117 6.89 5.74 0.50
CA ALA A 117 8.11 6.57 0.54
C ALA A 117 8.49 7.10 1.93
N ASN A 118 7.60 6.96 2.92
CA ASN A 118 7.82 7.37 4.33
C ASN A 118 8.51 8.74 4.50
N PRO A 119 7.97 9.82 3.90
CA PRO A 119 8.63 11.11 3.94
C PRO A 119 8.67 11.67 5.36
N ARG A 120 9.74 12.40 5.68
CA ARG A 120 9.88 13.14 6.93
C ARG A 120 8.79 14.22 7.06
N PRO A 121 8.51 14.69 8.29
CA PRO A 121 7.66 15.86 8.50
C PRO A 121 8.10 17.04 7.60
N GLY A 122 7.13 17.66 6.91
CA GLY A 122 7.39 18.76 5.97
C GLY A 122 7.80 18.35 4.55
N GLN A 123 8.07 17.07 4.29
CA GLN A 123 8.30 16.58 2.93
C GLN A 123 6.98 16.22 2.23
N VAL A 124 6.93 16.47 0.93
CA VAL A 124 5.83 16.05 0.04
C VAL A 124 6.32 14.92 -0.85
N VAL A 125 5.42 13.99 -1.18
CA VAL A 125 5.75 12.88 -2.08
C VAL A 125 5.02 13.09 -3.39
N LYS A 126 5.77 13.05 -4.48
CA LYS A 126 5.24 13.15 -5.85
C LYS A 126 5.65 11.91 -6.63
N GLN A 127 4.81 11.52 -7.58
CA GLN A 127 5.20 10.51 -8.55
C GLN A 127 6.23 11.11 -9.52
N CYS A 128 7.22 10.33 -9.91
CA CYS A 128 8.24 10.69 -10.88
C CYS A 128 7.59 10.96 -12.24
N LYS A 129 7.93 12.09 -12.88
CA LYS A 129 7.31 12.54 -14.15
C LYS A 129 7.49 11.55 -15.31
N ARG A 130 8.52 10.71 -15.27
CA ARG A 130 8.83 9.71 -16.31
C ARG A 130 8.21 8.35 -16.04
N SER A 131 7.66 8.13 -14.84
CA SER A 131 7.09 6.85 -14.46
C SER A 131 5.66 6.72 -14.96
N ASP A 132 5.25 5.50 -15.27
CA ASP A 132 3.86 5.21 -15.56
C ASP A 132 3.01 5.51 -14.31
N HIS A 133 1.98 6.32 -14.49
CA HIS A 133 1.11 6.75 -13.40
C HIS A 133 0.27 5.59 -12.81
N HIS A 134 0.16 4.47 -13.55
CA HIS A 134 -0.44 3.24 -13.08
C HIS A 134 0.47 2.41 -12.17
N ASP A 135 1.79 2.61 -12.28
CA ASP A 135 2.79 1.88 -11.52
C ASP A 135 2.99 2.48 -10.12
N GLN A 136 2.69 1.69 -9.09
CA GLN A 136 2.83 2.06 -7.69
C GLN A 136 4.11 1.50 -7.04
N HIS A 137 5.13 1.15 -7.82
CA HIS A 137 6.44 0.81 -7.29
C HIS A 137 7.02 1.96 -6.44
N PRO A 138 7.62 1.70 -5.26
CA PRO A 138 8.15 2.76 -4.38
C PRO A 138 9.14 3.71 -5.06
N GLN A 139 9.99 3.19 -5.96
CA GLN A 139 10.94 3.98 -6.77
C GLN A 139 10.28 5.03 -7.68
N ASN A 140 9.00 4.86 -8.02
CA ASN A 140 8.26 5.84 -8.80
C ASN A 140 7.81 7.04 -7.96
N PHE A 141 8.10 7.07 -6.66
CA PHE A 141 7.77 8.16 -5.76
C PHE A 141 9.03 8.81 -5.22
N ARG A 142 9.08 10.13 -5.23
CA ARG A 142 10.18 10.91 -4.65
C ARG A 142 9.65 11.86 -3.60
N ALA A 143 10.29 11.84 -2.43
CA ALA A 143 10.09 12.82 -1.39
C ALA A 143 10.89 14.08 -1.74
N THR A 144 10.24 15.22 -1.91
CA THR A 144 10.91 16.50 -2.19
C THR A 144 10.84 17.40 -0.95
N GLY A 145 11.94 18.10 -0.67
CA GLY A 145 11.98 19.15 0.34
C GLY A 145 10.91 20.20 0.07
N GLY A 146 10.15 20.55 1.11
CA GLY A 146 9.04 21.49 1.02
C GLY A 146 9.49 22.95 0.98
N GLU A 147 10.39 23.36 0.07
CA GLU A 147 10.61 24.79 -0.15
C GLU A 147 9.29 25.42 -0.64
N GLY A 148 8.69 26.28 0.18
CA GLY A 148 7.37 26.86 -0.05
C GLY A 148 6.18 25.95 0.31
N TYR A 149 6.40 24.82 0.99
CA TYR A 149 5.31 24.01 1.53
C TYR A 149 4.74 24.68 2.78
N ASP A 150 3.54 25.25 2.66
CA ASP A 150 2.75 25.65 3.82
C ASP A 150 2.05 24.41 4.42
N PRO A 151 2.45 23.97 5.63
CA PRO A 151 1.81 22.85 6.31
C PRO A 151 0.35 23.15 6.68
N MET A 152 -0.15 24.38 6.55
CA MET A 152 -1.55 24.77 6.72
C MET A 152 -2.35 24.82 5.42
N ALA A 153 -1.72 24.72 4.24
CA ALA A 153 -2.42 24.73 2.96
C ALA A 153 -3.47 23.60 2.88
N LEU A 154 -4.70 23.98 2.53
CA LEU A 154 -5.81 23.06 2.25
C LEU A 154 -5.43 22.13 1.09
N GLY A 155 -5.48 20.82 1.32
CA GLY A 155 -5.28 19.80 0.27
C GLY A 155 -3.97 19.02 0.35
N ALA A 156 -3.02 19.40 1.21
CA ALA A 156 -1.80 18.62 1.38
C ALA A 156 -2.09 17.24 2.05
N PRO A 157 -1.60 16.13 1.47
CA PRO A 157 -1.66 14.81 2.11
C PRO A 157 -0.64 14.77 3.26
N ARG A 158 -1.12 15.05 4.48
CA ARG A 158 -0.30 15.19 5.69
C ARG A 158 -0.05 13.89 6.43
N ARG A 159 -0.93 12.90 6.24
CA ARG A 159 -1.01 11.75 7.14
C ARG A 159 0.04 10.70 6.83
N ASP A 160 0.73 10.27 7.87
CA ASP A 160 1.85 9.33 7.81
C ASP A 160 1.39 7.88 8.03
N ARG A 161 2.36 6.98 8.26
CA ARG A 161 2.10 5.57 8.51
C ARG A 161 1.41 5.33 9.85
N GLU A 162 1.72 6.11 10.88
CA GLU A 162 1.08 5.98 12.21
C GLU A 162 -0.39 6.41 12.12
N ASP A 163 -0.68 7.51 11.42
CA ASP A 163 -2.05 7.92 11.10
C ASP A 163 -2.82 6.85 10.31
N ALA A 164 -2.14 6.17 9.37
CA ALA A 164 -2.74 5.08 8.59
C ALA A 164 -3.06 3.87 9.47
N ILE A 165 -2.14 3.47 10.36
CA ILE A 165 -2.36 2.39 11.33
C ILE A 165 -3.53 2.76 12.26
N ALA A 166 -3.52 3.97 12.82
CA ALA A 166 -4.61 4.45 13.68
C ALA A 166 -5.96 4.45 12.95
N THR A 167 -5.97 4.85 11.68
CA THR A 167 -7.17 4.82 10.83
C THR A 167 -7.65 3.38 10.63
N ALA A 168 -6.76 2.45 10.26
CA ALA A 168 -7.08 1.03 10.08
C ALA A 168 -7.62 0.39 11.37
N LEU A 169 -7.02 0.71 12.52
CA LEU A 169 -7.49 0.26 13.84
C LEU A 169 -8.88 0.81 14.16
N GLY A 170 -9.17 2.07 13.83
CA GLY A 170 -10.52 2.62 13.97
C GLY A 170 -11.57 1.94 13.07
N TYR A 171 -11.17 1.35 11.93
CA TYR A 171 -12.04 0.47 11.14
C TYR A 171 -12.18 -0.92 11.80
N TRP A 172 -11.11 -1.48 12.36
CA TRP A 172 -11.17 -2.73 13.13
C TRP A 172 -12.12 -2.61 14.32
N ASP A 173 -11.99 -1.57 15.15
CA ASP A 173 -12.82 -1.34 16.33
C ASP A 173 -14.31 -1.30 15.95
N ARG A 174 -14.64 -0.67 14.82
CA ARG A 174 -16.01 -0.54 14.32
C ARG A 174 -16.57 -1.77 13.60
N ASN A 175 -15.74 -2.60 12.97
CA ASN A 175 -16.23 -3.60 12.02
C ASN A 175 -15.79 -5.04 12.31
N HIS A 176 -14.83 -5.30 13.21
CA HIS A 176 -14.35 -6.66 13.47
C HIS A 176 -15.49 -7.59 13.94
N HIS A 177 -16.44 -7.08 14.72
CA HIS A 177 -17.60 -7.84 15.18
C HIS A 177 -18.51 -8.33 14.04
N ARG A 178 -18.47 -7.67 12.87
CA ARG A 178 -19.21 -8.07 11.67
C ARG A 178 -18.52 -9.21 10.94
N ARG A 179 -17.26 -9.51 11.29
CA ARG A 179 -16.37 -10.50 10.70
C ARG A 179 -15.82 -11.46 11.76
N PRO A 180 -16.70 -12.21 12.45
CA PRO A 180 -16.31 -13.17 13.49
C PRO A 180 -15.47 -14.33 12.94
N ASP A 181 -15.44 -14.50 11.62
CA ASP A 181 -14.63 -15.47 10.89
C ASP A 181 -13.13 -15.11 10.89
N ILE A 182 -12.77 -13.82 11.09
CA ILE A 182 -11.39 -13.37 11.20
C ILE A 182 -11.03 -13.21 12.67
N ARG A 183 -10.28 -14.18 13.21
CA ARG A 183 -9.87 -14.20 14.63
C ARG A 183 -8.51 -13.51 14.79
N VAL A 184 -8.54 -12.20 14.98
CA VAL A 184 -7.35 -11.40 15.28
C VAL A 184 -7.70 -10.38 16.35
N THR A 185 -6.87 -10.27 17.38
CA THR A 185 -7.00 -9.22 18.38
C THR A 185 -6.56 -7.88 17.80
N ARG A 186 -6.98 -6.77 18.44
CA ARG A 186 -6.55 -5.43 18.03
C ARG A 186 -5.03 -5.26 18.02
N ALA A 187 -4.36 -5.80 19.04
CA ALA A 187 -2.90 -5.72 19.18
C ALA A 187 -2.18 -6.54 18.11
N GLU A 188 -2.67 -7.74 17.80
CA GLU A 188 -2.12 -8.55 16.70
C GLU A 188 -2.32 -7.85 15.35
N TYR A 189 -3.49 -7.24 15.12
CA TYR A 189 -3.73 -6.49 13.89
C TYR A 189 -2.79 -5.29 13.75
N GLU A 190 -2.57 -4.53 14.83
CA GLU A 190 -1.58 -3.45 14.83
C GLU A 190 -0.17 -3.96 14.50
N ALA A 191 0.26 -5.05 15.13
CA ALA A 191 1.57 -5.66 14.86
C ALA A 191 1.69 -6.09 13.38
N ILE A 192 0.66 -6.72 12.83
CA ILE A 192 0.58 -7.10 11.40
C ILE A 192 0.77 -5.88 10.49
N LEU A 193 0.09 -4.77 10.76
CA LEU A 193 0.22 -3.54 9.95
C LEU A 193 1.62 -2.95 10.03
N ARG A 194 2.22 -2.91 11.23
CA ARG A 194 3.60 -2.47 11.43
C ARG A 194 4.58 -3.36 10.65
N ASP A 195 4.36 -4.67 10.66
CA ASP A 195 5.19 -5.63 9.91
C ASP A 195 5.13 -5.40 8.40
N CYS A 196 3.95 -5.06 7.86
CA CYS A 196 3.83 -4.68 6.45
C CYS A 196 4.69 -3.46 6.10
N PHE A 197 4.68 -2.42 6.93
CA PHE A 197 5.52 -1.24 6.70
C PHE A 197 7.01 -1.58 6.82
N ARG A 198 7.41 -2.39 7.81
CA ARG A 198 8.79 -2.87 7.94
C ARG A 198 9.24 -3.67 6.73
N LEU A 199 8.36 -4.48 6.13
CA LEU A 199 8.65 -5.18 4.88
C LEU A 199 8.87 -4.20 3.73
N VAL A 200 8.01 -3.19 3.56
CA VAL A 200 8.20 -2.18 2.51
C VAL A 200 9.57 -1.51 2.66
N ASP A 201 9.97 -1.15 3.88
CA ASP A 201 11.29 -0.55 4.13
C ASP A 201 12.43 -1.54 3.85
N ALA A 202 12.29 -2.81 4.23
CA ALA A 202 13.32 -3.82 3.99
C ALA A 202 13.55 -4.09 2.49
N TYR A 203 12.51 -4.03 1.67
CA TYR A 203 12.61 -4.24 0.22
C TYR A 203 12.99 -2.99 -0.57
N TYR A 204 12.64 -1.80 -0.07
CA TYR A 204 12.71 -0.55 -0.85
C TYR A 204 13.29 0.65 -0.11
N SER A 205 14.03 0.43 0.97
CA SER A 205 14.87 1.47 1.55
C SER A 205 15.97 1.83 0.55
N GLU A 206 15.70 2.77 -0.34
CA GLU A 206 16.76 3.47 -1.04
C GLU A 206 17.39 4.44 -0.05
N ASP A 207 18.71 4.27 0.12
CA ASP A 207 19.59 5.26 0.70
C ASP A 207 19.44 6.55 -0.11
N PRO A 208 18.97 7.67 0.47
CA PRO A 208 18.71 8.91 -0.28
C PRO A 208 19.96 9.50 -0.99
N ASP A 209 21.15 8.95 -0.73
CA ASP A 209 22.43 9.40 -1.27
C ASP A 209 22.91 8.62 -2.52
N ALA A 210 22.17 7.60 -2.99
CA ALA A 210 22.61 6.74 -4.09
C ALA A 210 22.58 7.39 -5.49
N ASP A 211 21.97 8.58 -5.64
CA ASP A 211 21.88 9.32 -6.90
C ASP A 211 22.87 10.51 -6.99
N GLU A 212 23.81 10.65 -6.04
CA GLU A 212 24.92 11.66 -6.08
C GLU A 212 26.33 11.05 -6.29
N ALA A 213 26.45 9.81 -6.76
CA ALA A 213 27.74 9.16 -7.09
C ALA A 213 28.01 9.04 -8.60
#